data_AF-A0A345EAP4-F1
#
_entry.id   AF-A0A345EAP4-F1
#
_cell.length_a   1.000
_cell.length_b   1.000
_cell.length_c   1.000
_cell.angle_alpha   90.00
_cell.angle_beta   90.00
_cell.angle_gamma   90.00
#
_symmetry.space_group_name_H-M   'P 1'
#
loop_
_entity.id
_entity.type
_entity.pdbx_description
1 polymer ?
#
loop_
_entity_poly.entity_id
_entity_poly.type
_entity_poly.pdbx_seq_one_letter_code
_entity_poly.pdbx_strand_id
1 'polypeptide(L)'
;MRFKPVPPAPEAFEYVTRVQRAVPLVPGTEDDCCARLVGRLDLPDRDAARTWLTFLRALELAEETPSGYRRTDAEPTVEGCRAALLDRVFAADAVRDALASEGSLAVDAAFEAVRERVPRWERHRDTEWTAVWRERVGRLLDWLVLLEAAERVDGDEVRYRPA
;
A
#
# COMPACT_ATOMS: atom_id res chain seq x y z
N MET A 1 10.32 -7.70 -8.37
CA MET A 1 9.12 -8.42 -7.89
C MET A 1 8.10 -7.38 -7.47
N ARG A 2 6.79 -7.56 -7.75
CA ARG A 2 5.75 -6.62 -7.30
C ARG A 2 4.93 -7.22 -6.15
N PHE A 3 4.59 -6.38 -5.18
CA PHE A 3 3.81 -6.70 -3.99
C PHE A 3 2.34 -6.32 -4.19
N LYS A 4 1.43 -7.11 -3.61
CA LYS A 4 -0.01 -6.87 -3.68
C LYS A 4 -0.63 -6.29 -2.42
N PRO A 5 -0.22 -6.68 -1.20
CA PRO A 5 -0.83 -6.13 0.01
C PRO A 5 -0.66 -4.61 0.07
N VAL A 6 -1.77 -3.91 0.32
CA VAL A 6 -1.81 -2.45 0.54
C VAL A 6 -2.68 -2.24 1.78
N PRO A 7 -2.11 -1.85 2.93
CA PRO A 7 -2.90 -1.49 4.10
C PRO A 7 -3.68 -0.20 3.83
N PRO A 8 -4.74 0.11 4.60
CA PRO A 8 -5.33 1.45 4.59
C PRO A 8 -4.25 2.52 4.80
N ALA A 9 -4.30 3.59 4.01
CA ALA A 9 -3.37 4.70 4.21
C ALA A 9 -3.67 5.37 5.57
N PRO A 10 -2.65 5.66 6.39
CA PRO A 10 -2.83 6.42 7.61
C PRO A 10 -3.14 7.89 7.28
N GLU A 11 -3.72 8.60 8.24
CA GLU A 11 -4.03 10.04 8.10
C GLU A 11 -2.78 10.92 7.98
N ALA A 12 -1.63 10.44 8.49
CA ALA A 12 -0.38 11.20 8.55
C ALA A 12 0.84 10.31 8.28
N PHE A 13 1.83 10.86 7.56
CA PHE A 13 2.98 10.10 7.08
C PHE A 13 3.86 9.57 8.23
N GLU A 14 3.88 10.25 9.38
CA GLU A 14 4.62 9.84 10.58
C GLU A 14 4.19 8.46 11.11
N TYR A 15 2.98 8.00 10.76
CA TYR A 15 2.56 6.63 11.05
C TYR A 15 3.46 5.60 10.37
N VAL A 16 3.94 5.86 9.15
CA VAL A 16 4.87 4.97 8.43
C VAL A 16 6.16 4.80 9.22
N THR A 17 6.71 5.89 9.76
CA THR A 17 7.89 5.86 10.64
C THR A 17 7.65 5.05 11.91
N ARG A 18 6.46 5.17 12.52
CA ARG A 18 6.08 4.34 13.68
C ARG A 18 6.02 2.86 13.31
N VAL A 19 5.43 2.52 12.16
CA VAL A 19 5.30 1.14 11.69
C VAL A 19 6.67 0.53 11.42
N GLN A 20 7.55 1.22 10.70
CA GLN A 20 8.93 0.78 10.48
C GLN A 20 9.68 0.56 11.81
N ARG A 21 9.56 1.49 12.76
CA ARG A 21 10.24 1.38 14.06
C ARG A 21 9.75 0.22 14.93
N ALA A 22 8.55 -0.29 14.69
CA ALA A 22 8.04 -1.47 15.36
C ALA A 22 8.73 -2.76 14.90
N VAL A 23 9.15 -2.83 13.63
CA VAL A 23 9.96 -3.91 13.07
C VAL A 23 11.36 -3.90 13.73
N PRO A 24 11.89 -5.07 14.12
CA PRO A 24 13.17 -5.13 14.83
C PRO A 24 14.36 -4.81 13.92
N LEU A 25 15.47 -4.35 14.53
CA LEU A 25 16.76 -4.16 13.86
C LEU A 25 17.46 -5.49 13.57
N VAL A 26 17.37 -6.42 14.52
CA VAL A 26 17.86 -7.79 14.38
C VAL A 26 16.73 -8.63 13.79
N PRO A 27 16.98 -9.46 12.75
CA PRO A 27 15.95 -10.29 12.16
C PRO A 27 15.17 -11.11 13.19
N GLY A 28 13.83 -11.01 13.13
CA GLY A 28 12.90 -11.83 13.89
C GLY A 28 11.95 -12.60 12.97
N THR A 29 11.29 -13.63 13.47
CA THR A 29 10.33 -14.41 12.65
C THR A 29 9.16 -13.53 12.18
N GLU A 30 8.41 -13.99 11.17
CA GLU A 30 7.18 -13.29 10.74
C GLU A 30 6.22 -13.10 11.92
N ASP A 31 6.03 -14.15 12.71
CA ASP A 31 5.13 -14.15 13.87
C ASP A 31 5.57 -13.16 14.95
N ASP A 32 6.87 -13.10 15.25
CA ASP A 32 7.41 -12.14 16.22
C ASP A 32 7.24 -10.70 15.72
N CYS A 33 7.51 -10.46 14.44
CA CYS A 33 7.34 -9.14 13.83
C CYS A 33 5.86 -8.73 13.84
N CYS A 34 4.95 -9.64 13.49
CA CYS A 34 3.52 -9.37 13.51
C CYS A 34 3.02 -9.11 14.94
N ALA A 35 3.45 -9.89 15.93
CA ALA A 35 3.10 -9.67 17.33
C ALA A 35 3.58 -8.30 17.84
N ARG A 36 4.78 -7.86 17.43
CA ARG A 36 5.29 -6.51 17.76
C ARG A 36 4.49 -5.40 17.10
N LEU A 37 4.10 -5.57 15.84
CA LEU A 37 3.28 -4.60 15.11
C LEU A 37 1.90 -4.45 15.78
N VAL A 38 1.22 -5.56 16.08
CA VAL A 38 -0.04 -5.56 16.84
C VAL A 38 0.13 -4.84 18.18
N GLY A 39 1.10 -5.25 18.99
CA GLY A 39 1.26 -4.72 20.35
C GLY A 39 1.71 -3.25 20.42
N ARG A 40 2.37 -2.72 19.39
CA ARG A 40 2.91 -1.34 19.39
C ARG A 40 2.03 -0.32 18.67
N LEU A 41 1.17 -0.78 17.75
CA LEU A 41 0.39 0.09 16.87
C LEU A 41 -1.11 -0.14 17.00
N ASP A 42 -1.53 -1.00 17.93
CA ASP A 42 -2.94 -1.35 18.16
C ASP A 42 -3.64 -1.84 16.87
N LEU A 43 -2.92 -2.64 16.07
CA LEU A 43 -3.50 -3.24 14.88
C LEU A 43 -4.56 -4.27 15.28
N PRO A 44 -5.66 -4.41 14.52
CA PRO A 44 -6.80 -5.24 14.91
C PRO A 44 -6.43 -6.73 15.04
N ASP A 45 -5.51 -7.22 14.20
CA ASP A 45 -5.12 -8.61 14.16
C ASP A 45 -3.74 -8.82 13.49
N ARG A 46 -3.32 -10.09 13.45
CA ARG A 46 -2.06 -10.50 12.81
C ARG A 46 -2.07 -10.36 11.28
N ASP A 47 -3.22 -10.39 10.62
CA ASP A 47 -3.29 -10.29 9.17
C ASP A 47 -3.11 -8.83 8.71
N ALA A 48 -3.64 -7.88 9.47
CA ALA A 48 -3.31 -6.46 9.34
C ALA A 48 -1.80 -6.23 9.55
N ALA A 49 -1.19 -6.87 10.55
CA ALA A 49 0.24 -6.79 10.79
C ALA A 49 1.07 -7.39 9.63
N ARG A 50 0.67 -8.55 9.10
CA ARG A 50 1.33 -9.18 7.95
C ARG A 50 1.24 -8.34 6.68
N THR A 51 0.08 -7.69 6.49
CA THR A 51 -0.16 -6.73 5.41
C THR A 51 0.83 -5.56 5.51
N TRP A 52 0.96 -4.96 6.69
CA TRP A 52 1.93 -3.90 6.95
C TRP A 52 3.38 -4.35 6.76
N LEU A 53 3.78 -5.51 7.29
CA LEU A 53 5.14 -6.02 7.16
C LEU A 53 5.51 -6.25 5.68
N THR A 54 4.59 -6.82 4.90
CA THR A 54 4.77 -7.00 3.46
C THR A 54 4.84 -5.67 2.73
N PHE A 55 4.02 -4.70 3.12
CA PHE A 55 3.99 -3.38 2.52
C PHE A 55 5.26 -2.58 2.83
N LEU A 56 5.82 -2.66 4.04
CA LEU A 56 7.12 -2.07 4.36
C LEU A 56 8.25 -2.62 3.47
N ARG A 57 8.19 -3.90 3.07
CA ARG A 57 9.11 -4.47 2.08
C ARG A 57 8.91 -3.92 0.69
N ALA A 58 7.67 -3.63 0.32
CA ALA A 58 7.37 -2.96 -0.92
C ALA A 58 7.93 -1.53 -0.92
N LEU A 59 7.87 -0.84 0.22
CA LEU A 59 8.44 0.51 0.42
C LEU A 59 9.95 0.51 0.72
N GLU A 60 10.61 -0.65 0.74
CA GLU A 60 12.05 -0.80 1.05
C GLU A 60 12.46 -0.33 2.47
N LEU A 61 11.49 -0.27 3.38
CA LEU A 61 11.65 0.09 4.79
C LEU A 61 11.88 -1.14 5.69
N ALA A 62 11.61 -2.33 5.16
CA ALA A 62 11.90 -3.61 5.78
C ALA A 62 12.38 -4.60 4.72
N GLU A 63 13.10 -5.62 5.15
CA GLU A 63 13.57 -6.69 4.28
C GLU A 63 13.36 -8.06 4.92
N GLU A 64 13.15 -9.05 4.05
CA GLU A 64 13.17 -10.45 4.42
C GLU A 64 14.59 -10.98 4.25
N THR A 65 15.04 -11.72 5.24
CA THR A 65 16.38 -12.32 5.32
C THR A 65 16.22 -13.81 5.58
N PRO A 66 17.27 -14.63 5.40
CA PRO A 66 17.19 -16.06 5.72
C PRO A 66 16.77 -16.37 7.15
N SER A 67 16.99 -15.44 8.10
CA SER A 67 16.65 -15.58 9.51
C SER A 67 15.40 -14.79 9.93
N GLY A 68 14.60 -14.31 8.98
CA GLY A 68 13.36 -13.56 9.24
C GLY A 68 13.42 -12.11 8.76
N TYR A 69 12.64 -11.23 9.38
CA TYR A 69 12.43 -9.86 8.93
C TYR A 69 13.13 -8.84 9.82
N ARG A 70 13.70 -7.81 9.22
CA ARG A 70 14.25 -6.65 9.91
C ARG A 70 13.87 -5.36 9.20
N ARG A 71 13.92 -4.23 9.91
CA ARG A 71 13.86 -2.90 9.28
C ARG A 71 15.17 -2.58 8.58
N THR A 72 15.10 -1.82 7.49
CA THR A 72 16.29 -1.26 6.84
C THR A 72 16.78 -0.01 7.57
N ASP A 73 17.97 0.48 7.21
CA ASP A 73 18.51 1.75 7.71
C ASP A 73 17.95 2.97 6.96
N ALA A 74 17.05 2.77 5.99
CA ALA A 74 16.45 3.85 5.23
C ALA A 74 15.49 4.65 6.13
N GLU A 75 15.68 5.97 6.20
CA GLU A 75 14.70 6.84 6.85
C GLU A 75 13.46 6.96 5.93
N PRO A 76 12.24 6.77 6.45
CA PRO A 76 11.03 6.96 5.68
C PRO A 76 10.89 8.41 5.21
N THR A 77 10.82 8.61 3.91
CA THR A 77 10.51 9.90 3.29
C THR A 77 9.34 9.76 2.33
N VAL A 78 8.57 10.83 2.17
CA VAL A 78 7.45 10.87 1.21
C VAL A 78 7.94 10.52 -0.19
N GLU A 79 9.02 11.14 -0.65
CA GLU A 79 9.60 10.89 -1.98
C GLU A 79 10.06 9.45 -2.16
N GLY A 80 10.83 8.90 -1.21
CA GLY A 80 11.32 7.52 -1.27
C GLY A 80 10.18 6.50 -1.26
N CYS A 81 9.20 6.68 -0.38
CA CYS A 81 8.03 5.81 -0.32
C CYS A 81 7.18 5.90 -1.60
N ARG A 82 7.04 7.09 -2.19
CA ARG A 82 6.33 7.29 -3.47
C ARG A 82 7.01 6.53 -4.61
N ALA A 83 8.32 6.66 -4.73
CA ALA A 83 9.09 5.96 -5.75
C ALA A 83 8.96 4.43 -5.60
N ALA A 84 9.14 3.93 -4.37
CA ALA A 84 9.02 2.50 -4.08
C ALA A 84 7.59 1.97 -4.28
N LEU A 85 6.56 2.75 -3.91
CA LEU A 85 5.15 2.41 -4.18
C LEU A 85 4.91 2.21 -5.67
N LEU A 86 5.28 3.20 -6.50
CA LEU A 86 5.02 3.18 -7.94
C LEU A 86 5.79 2.07 -8.66
N ASP A 87 7.02 1.76 -8.24
CA ASP A 87 7.83 0.70 -8.86
C ASP A 87 7.40 -0.71 -8.41
N ARG A 88 7.15 -0.88 -7.11
CA ARG A 88 7.11 -2.20 -6.46
C ARG A 88 5.73 -2.64 -6.04
N VAL A 89 4.74 -1.75 -5.96
CA VAL A 89 3.35 -2.14 -5.64
C VAL A 89 2.56 -2.35 -6.91
N PHE A 90 1.94 -3.52 -7.01
CA PHE A 90 1.18 -3.90 -8.19
C PHE A 90 0.06 -2.89 -8.48
N ALA A 91 -0.02 -2.44 -9.73
CA ALA A 91 -0.96 -1.45 -10.24
C ALA A 91 -0.86 -0.03 -9.67
N ALA A 92 0.10 0.30 -8.80
CA ALA A 92 0.24 1.67 -8.29
C ALA A 92 0.62 2.66 -9.40
N ASP A 93 1.60 2.30 -10.23
CA ASP A 93 1.96 3.02 -11.45
C ASP A 93 0.76 3.24 -12.38
N ALA A 94 0.00 2.18 -12.61
CA ALA A 94 -1.17 2.16 -13.47
C ALA A 94 -2.26 3.16 -13.01
N VAL A 95 -2.54 3.17 -11.71
CA VAL A 95 -3.54 4.07 -11.11
C VAL A 95 -3.07 5.52 -11.23
N ARG A 96 -1.79 5.80 -10.96
CA ARG A 96 -1.19 7.13 -11.14
C ARG A 96 -1.25 7.59 -12.61
N ASP A 97 -0.93 6.71 -13.55
CA ASP A 97 -0.98 7.00 -15.00
C ASP A 97 -2.41 7.31 -15.48
N ALA A 98 -3.40 6.60 -14.94
CA ALA A 98 -4.81 6.84 -15.24
C ALA A 98 -5.23 8.24 -14.76
N LEU A 99 -4.86 8.63 -13.53
CA LEU A 99 -5.11 9.99 -13.03
C LEU A 99 -4.44 11.05 -13.93
N ALA A 100 -3.18 10.84 -14.33
CA ALA A 100 -2.45 11.76 -15.18
C ALA A 100 -3.08 11.94 -16.56
N SER A 101 -3.74 10.90 -17.08
CA SER A 101 -4.38 10.91 -18.41
C SER A 101 -5.79 11.51 -18.38
N GLU A 102 -6.58 11.17 -17.36
CA GLU A 102 -8.00 11.54 -17.28
C GLU A 102 -8.25 12.82 -16.46
N GLY A 103 -7.24 13.30 -15.73
CA GLY A 103 -7.28 14.51 -14.92
C GLY A 103 -7.99 14.37 -13.58
N SER A 104 -9.15 13.71 -13.52
CA SER A 104 -9.82 13.40 -12.25
C SER A 104 -10.68 12.15 -12.32
N LEU A 105 -10.51 11.24 -11.36
CA LEU A 105 -11.21 9.95 -11.31
C LEU A 105 -11.79 9.66 -9.93
N ALA A 106 -12.98 9.07 -9.91
CA ALA A 106 -13.48 8.33 -8.75
C ALA A 106 -12.84 6.93 -8.69
N VAL A 107 -12.98 6.24 -7.54
CA VAL A 107 -12.39 4.90 -7.32
C VAL A 107 -12.82 3.89 -8.39
N ASP A 108 -14.11 3.88 -8.75
CA ASP A 108 -14.63 2.95 -9.76
C ASP A 108 -13.99 3.17 -11.13
N ALA A 109 -13.83 4.43 -11.55
CA ALA A 109 -13.22 4.76 -12.82
C ALA A 109 -11.72 4.41 -12.84
N ALA A 110 -11.01 4.66 -11.73
CA ALA A 110 -9.62 4.24 -11.57
C ALA A 110 -9.47 2.71 -11.58
N PHE A 111 -10.43 1.98 -11.00
CA PHE A 111 -10.45 0.51 -11.04
C PHE A 111 -10.64 0.00 -12.47
N GLU A 112 -11.60 0.55 -13.23
CA GLU A 112 -11.82 0.14 -14.62
C GLU A 112 -10.56 0.34 -15.49
N ALA A 113 -9.79 1.41 -15.26
CA ALA A 113 -8.52 1.66 -15.95
C ALA A 113 -7.45 0.58 -15.70
N VAL A 114 -7.50 -0.12 -14.55
CA VAL A 114 -6.52 -1.17 -14.19
C VAL A 114 -7.10 -2.59 -14.24
N ARG A 115 -8.40 -2.72 -14.53
CA ARG A 115 -9.15 -3.98 -14.51
C ARG A 115 -8.51 -5.09 -15.34
N GLU A 116 -8.04 -4.77 -16.55
CA GLU A 116 -7.42 -5.75 -17.44
C GLU A 116 -6.01 -6.18 -17.00
N ARG A 117 -5.38 -5.44 -16.08
CA ARG A 117 -4.12 -5.85 -15.46
C ARG A 117 -4.34 -6.92 -14.39
N VAL A 118 -5.56 -7.09 -13.88
CA VAL A 118 -5.86 -8.07 -12.82
C VAL A 118 -5.60 -9.50 -13.32
N PRO A 119 -4.77 -10.29 -12.61
CA PRO A 119 -4.45 -11.65 -13.01
C PRO A 119 -5.70 -12.50 -13.23
N ARG A 120 -5.75 -13.22 -14.36
CA ARG A 120 -6.92 -14.03 -14.75
C ARG A 120 -7.33 -15.04 -13.69
N TRP A 121 -6.38 -15.62 -12.95
CA TRP A 121 -6.70 -16.59 -11.90
C TRP A 121 -7.46 -15.96 -10.72
N GLU A 122 -7.23 -14.67 -10.40
CA GLU A 122 -7.99 -13.97 -9.36
C GLU A 122 -9.43 -13.75 -9.81
N ARG A 123 -9.61 -13.36 -11.08
CA ARG A 123 -10.93 -13.16 -11.70
C ARG A 123 -11.80 -14.42 -11.69
N HIS A 124 -11.18 -15.60 -11.68
CA HIS A 124 -11.87 -16.89 -11.67
C HIS A 124 -12.00 -17.53 -10.29
N ARG A 125 -11.19 -17.10 -9.32
CA ARG A 125 -11.15 -17.70 -7.98
C ARG A 125 -12.35 -17.29 -7.13
N ASP A 126 -12.84 -16.07 -7.31
CA ASP A 126 -13.88 -15.46 -6.47
C ASP A 126 -14.78 -14.57 -7.33
N THR A 127 -16.10 -14.64 -7.16
CA THR A 127 -17.04 -13.76 -7.88
C THR A 127 -16.96 -12.32 -7.39
N GLU A 128 -16.55 -12.09 -6.15
CA GLU A 128 -16.42 -10.77 -5.52
C GLU A 128 -15.07 -10.09 -5.80
N TRP A 129 -14.25 -10.65 -6.70
CA TRP A 129 -12.91 -10.13 -7.00
C TRP A 129 -12.94 -8.64 -7.37
N THR A 130 -13.99 -8.17 -8.06
CA THR A 130 -14.10 -6.75 -8.43
C THR A 130 -14.26 -5.85 -7.21
N ALA A 131 -15.00 -6.28 -6.19
CA ALA A 131 -15.16 -5.52 -4.94
C ALA A 131 -13.82 -5.44 -4.19
N VAL A 132 -13.11 -6.56 -4.08
CA VAL A 132 -11.77 -6.63 -3.47
C VAL A 132 -10.78 -5.71 -4.19
N TRP A 133 -10.80 -5.70 -5.52
CA TRP A 133 -9.91 -4.84 -6.30
C TRP A 133 -10.28 -3.36 -6.26
N ARG A 134 -11.57 -3.02 -6.20
CA ARG A 134 -12.00 -1.63 -5.97
C ARG A 134 -11.52 -1.10 -4.63
N GLU A 135 -11.68 -1.89 -3.57
CA GLU A 135 -11.17 -1.52 -2.24
C GLU A 135 -9.65 -1.30 -2.28
N ARG A 136 -8.92 -2.21 -2.94
CA ARG A 136 -7.48 -2.08 -3.12
C ARG A 136 -7.09 -0.82 -3.92
N VAL A 137 -7.82 -0.49 -4.99
CA VAL A 137 -7.59 0.74 -5.77
C VAL A 137 -7.88 1.98 -4.92
N GLY A 138 -8.94 1.97 -4.11
CA GLY A 138 -9.22 3.03 -3.14
C GLY A 138 -8.04 3.26 -2.20
N ARG A 139 -7.50 2.19 -1.60
CA ARG A 139 -6.30 2.29 -0.76
C ARG A 139 -5.09 2.84 -1.51
N LEU A 140 -4.87 2.42 -2.77
CA LEU A 140 -3.78 2.97 -3.59
C LEU A 140 -3.94 4.48 -3.83
N LEU A 141 -5.16 4.94 -4.10
CA LEU A 141 -5.46 6.36 -4.28
C LEU A 141 -5.20 7.15 -3.00
N ASP A 142 -5.62 6.64 -1.83
CA ASP A 142 -5.32 7.26 -0.54
C ASP A 142 -3.80 7.31 -0.27
N TRP A 143 -3.06 6.25 -0.62
CA TRP A 143 -1.60 6.25 -0.52
C TRP A 143 -0.94 7.24 -1.48
N LEU A 144 -1.46 7.41 -2.69
CA LEU A 144 -0.96 8.43 -3.62
C LEU A 144 -1.20 9.84 -3.07
N VAL A 145 -2.31 10.08 -2.37
CA VAL A 145 -2.57 11.35 -1.69
C VAL A 145 -1.61 11.56 -0.52
N LEU A 146 -1.47 10.57 0.36
CA LEU A 146 -0.54 10.63 1.49
C LEU A 146 0.91 10.86 1.05
N LEU A 147 1.27 10.34 -0.13
CA LEU A 147 2.59 10.48 -0.73
C LEU A 147 2.66 11.63 -1.74
N GLU A 148 1.72 12.57 -1.70
CA GLU A 148 1.66 13.81 -2.51
C GLU A 148 1.75 13.58 -4.04
N ALA A 149 1.40 12.39 -4.52
CA ALA A 149 1.36 12.03 -5.94
C ALA A 149 -0.04 12.23 -6.57
N ALA A 150 -1.02 12.50 -5.72
CA ALA A 150 -2.38 12.84 -6.09
C ALA A 150 -2.95 13.79 -5.04
N GLU A 151 -4.06 14.43 -5.37
CA GLU A 151 -4.87 15.19 -4.42
C GLU A 151 -6.27 14.60 -4.37
N ARG A 152 -6.85 14.58 -3.16
CA ARG A 152 -8.25 14.24 -2.95
C ARG A 152 -9.10 15.49 -3.12
N VAL A 153 -10.15 15.39 -3.93
CA VAL A 153 -11.12 16.45 -4.18
C VAL A 153 -12.45 15.97 -3.63
N ASP A 154 -12.92 16.62 -2.57
CA ASP A 154 -14.23 16.35 -1.99
C ASP A 154 -15.29 17.23 -2.68
N GLY A 155 -16.30 16.58 -3.25
CA GLY A 155 -17.48 17.20 -3.86
C GLY A 155 -18.73 16.35 -3.57
N ASP A 156 -19.65 16.23 -4.53
CA ASP A 156 -20.81 15.33 -4.40
C ASP A 156 -20.38 13.84 -4.31
N GLU A 157 -19.20 13.51 -4.85
CA GLU A 157 -18.50 12.24 -4.68
C GLU A 157 -17.00 12.47 -4.49
N VAL A 158 -16.31 11.54 -3.82
CA VAL A 158 -14.85 11.60 -3.62
C VAL A 158 -14.14 11.31 -4.93
N ARG A 159 -13.28 12.24 -5.36
CA ARG A 159 -12.44 12.08 -6.54
C ARG A 159 -10.98 12.33 -6.22
N TYR A 160 -10.12 11.86 -7.11
CA TYR A 160 -8.67 12.05 -7.05
C TYR A 160 -8.22 12.72 -8.33
N ARG A 161 -7.21 13.58 -8.24
CA ARG A 161 -6.54 14.21 -9.38
C ARG A 161 -5.02 14.12 -9.23
N PRO A 162 -4.23 14.23 -10.30
CA PRO A 162 -2.78 14.38 -10.19
C PRO A 162 -2.42 15.57 -9.30
N ALA A 163 -1.35 15.41 -8.52
CA ALA A 163 -0.69 16.51 -7.82
C ALA A 163 0.23 17.30 -8.77
#